data_AF-A0A2W5FEJ2-F1
#
_entry.id   AF-A0A2W5FEJ2-F1
#
_cell.length_a   1.000
_cell.length_b   1.000
_cell.length_c   1.000
_cell.angle_alpha   90.00
_cell.angle_beta   90.00
_cell.angle_gamma   90.00
#
_symmetry.space_group_name_H-M   'P 1'
#
loop_
_entity.id
_entity.type
_entity.pdbx_description
1 polymer ?
#
loop_
_entity_poly.entity_id
_entity_poly.type
_entity_poly.pdbx_seq_one_letter_code
_entity_poly.pdbx_strand_id
1 'polypeptide(L)'
;MSKSQTKKIDTGSLFVILPNENLWNVDKPGTSQRFMRAASRHFNEQSGAVSLAKVHPGLNVRLLDEVAPAETALVVMADDERVKLQAAEPGLRLAPVVKLEPLWLQRFRLATMAGVSASGARLTLEVVVVDALSGKPLEGVDVVGLSDRVNRIGATGQTGAKGVAKLVFPLATRELESIEAFVPSGYWPAYLTKFDLSAGKVTLACAPIDLSRQDLRGVLGQEGQDDDGAGVKVAVVDTGVTRHKDLLVARGVNVVKGETSFADQIGHGTHVAGIIAGRGKPGQGVRGIAPGVDLHVYRVFGKDQQLALSFNIAKGIRQAVDDGCDLINLSLGGTDDMPEVLREINRARAMGVVCIAAAGNEYRSGVSYPARYSPVLAVSAYGRKGTWPSKAAQDLEVAKPYGTDMKNFIAAFSNVGSEVKLTGPGVGVVSTYPRGYAVMDGTSMAAPAMTGALARQLGRDAKILSKMPRDQARSDAIVKLALQQATKLGFGATFEGAGVLL
;
A
#
# COMPACT_ATOMS: atom_id res chain seq x y z
N MET A 1 -22.48 -4.51 47.60
CA MET A 1 -21.20 -3.98 47.06
C MET A 1 -20.62 -5.00 46.06
N SER A 2 -21.05 -4.90 44.79
CA SER A 2 -20.26 -4.36 43.66
C SER A 2 -19.10 -5.25 43.17
N LYS A 3 -19.43 -6.36 42.50
CA LYS A 3 -18.60 -7.00 41.47
C LYS A 3 -19.51 -7.62 40.41
N SER A 4 -20.13 -6.78 39.58
CA SER A 4 -20.83 -7.22 38.38
C SER A 4 -21.00 -6.02 37.45
N GLN A 5 -20.07 -5.82 36.51
CA GLN A 5 -20.29 -5.12 35.22
C GLN A 5 -19.03 -4.98 34.33
N THR A 6 -18.08 -5.91 34.34
CA THR A 6 -16.84 -5.77 33.53
C THR A 6 -16.45 -6.98 32.68
N LYS A 7 -17.40 -7.84 32.31
CA LYS A 7 -17.14 -8.95 31.37
C LYS A 7 -18.35 -9.24 30.49
N LYS A 8 -18.46 -8.62 29.31
CA LYS A 8 -19.21 -9.16 28.13
C LYS A 8 -19.18 -8.34 26.82
N ILE A 9 -18.26 -7.37 26.62
CA ILE A 9 -18.23 -6.55 25.38
C ILE A 9 -16.93 -6.72 24.55
N ASP A 10 -16.09 -7.72 24.86
CA ASP A 10 -14.86 -8.01 24.12
C ASP A 10 -15.02 -9.02 22.97
N THR A 11 -16.26 -9.33 22.58
CA THR A 11 -16.57 -10.35 21.55
C THR A 11 -17.35 -9.81 20.36
N GLY A 12 -17.35 -8.48 20.13
CA GLY A 12 -18.06 -7.84 19.01
C GLY A 12 -17.19 -7.63 17.77
N SER A 13 -17.83 -7.56 16.61
CA SER A 13 -17.20 -7.19 15.33
C SER A 13 -17.07 -5.68 15.19
N LEU A 14 -16.09 -5.23 14.40
CA LEU A 14 -15.89 -3.82 14.09
C LEU A 14 -16.78 -3.39 12.92
N PHE A 15 -17.49 -2.29 13.10
CA PHE A 15 -18.30 -1.65 12.07
C PHE A 15 -17.95 -0.17 11.95
N VAL A 16 -18.10 0.35 10.74
CA VAL A 16 -18.18 1.78 10.48
C VAL A 16 -19.64 2.18 10.36
N ILE A 17 -20.03 3.22 11.08
CA ILE A 17 -21.32 3.86 10.93
C ILE A 17 -21.15 5.20 10.21
N LEU A 18 -21.97 5.42 9.19
CA LEU A 18 -22.02 6.66 8.43
C LEU A 18 -23.42 7.26 8.48
N PRO A 19 -23.55 8.59 8.52
CA PRO A 19 -24.84 9.24 8.38
C PRO A 19 -25.41 9.00 6.96
N ASN A 20 -26.72 9.14 6.81
CA ASN A 20 -27.30 9.22 5.48
C ASN A 20 -26.90 10.55 4.86
N GLU A 21 -26.25 10.51 3.70
CA GLU A 21 -26.10 11.69 2.86
C GLU A 21 -27.37 11.78 2.00
N ASN A 22 -28.34 12.59 2.45
CA ASN A 22 -29.46 12.90 1.57
C ASN A 22 -28.96 13.88 0.49
N LEU A 23 -28.46 13.32 -0.62
CA LEU A 23 -27.92 14.06 -1.76
C LEU A 23 -28.89 15.10 -2.35
N TRP A 24 -30.20 14.97 -2.07
CA TRP A 24 -31.24 15.81 -2.64
C TRP A 24 -31.85 16.81 -1.65
N ASN A 25 -31.51 16.75 -0.35
CA ASN A 25 -32.03 17.67 0.66
C ASN A 25 -31.08 17.79 1.87
N VAL A 26 -30.01 18.57 1.70
CA VAL A 26 -29.01 18.85 2.73
C VAL A 26 -29.55 19.70 3.89
N ASP A 27 -30.65 20.44 3.66
CA ASP A 27 -31.25 21.35 4.65
C ASP A 27 -32.16 20.65 5.66
N LYS A 28 -32.58 19.40 5.40
CA LYS A 28 -33.37 18.57 6.32
C LYS A 28 -32.53 17.40 6.84
N PRO A 29 -31.71 17.62 7.88
CA PRO A 29 -30.89 16.56 8.46
C PRO A 29 -31.77 15.41 8.98
N GLY A 30 -31.61 14.22 8.38
CA GLY A 30 -32.33 13.01 8.77
C GLY A 30 -32.03 12.54 10.19
N THR A 31 -32.74 11.50 10.67
CA THR A 31 -32.56 10.94 12.02
C THR A 31 -31.11 10.51 12.28
N SER A 32 -30.46 9.93 11.28
CA SER A 32 -29.06 9.47 11.39
C SER A 32 -28.07 10.59 11.72
N GLN A 33 -28.28 11.82 11.24
CA GLN A 33 -27.40 12.94 11.59
C GLN A 33 -27.64 13.44 13.02
N ARG A 34 -28.86 13.32 13.54
CA ARG A 34 -29.13 13.62 14.97
C ARG A 34 -28.48 12.58 15.86
N PHE A 35 -28.57 11.30 15.48
CA PHE A 35 -27.87 10.22 16.16
C PHE A 35 -26.35 10.46 16.19
N MET A 36 -25.72 10.70 15.03
CA MET A 36 -24.28 10.95 14.97
C MET A 36 -23.85 12.16 15.80
N ARG A 37 -24.64 13.25 15.80
CA ARG A 37 -24.37 14.41 16.67
C ARG A 37 -24.47 14.07 18.16
N ALA A 38 -25.45 13.28 18.57
CA ALA A 38 -25.59 12.87 19.97
C ALA A 38 -24.46 11.91 20.39
N ALA A 39 -24.11 10.95 19.54
CA ALA A 39 -23.00 10.03 19.76
C ALA A 39 -21.67 10.77 19.89
N SER A 40 -21.37 11.69 18.97
CA SER A 40 -20.12 12.46 18.99
C SER A 40 -20.02 13.39 20.19
N ARG A 41 -21.10 14.07 20.59
CA ARG A 41 -21.11 14.84 21.85
C ARG A 41 -20.77 13.96 23.04
N HIS A 42 -21.42 12.80 23.14
CA HIS A 42 -21.19 11.90 24.25
C HIS A 42 -19.78 11.31 24.26
N PHE A 43 -19.20 11.07 23.09
CA PHE A 43 -17.83 10.62 22.93
C PHE A 43 -16.83 11.69 23.38
N ASN A 44 -17.02 12.95 22.98
CA ASN A 44 -16.12 14.05 23.31
C ASN A 44 -16.14 14.45 24.80
N GLU A 45 -17.18 14.06 25.55
CA GLU A 45 -17.28 14.25 26.99
C GLU A 45 -16.45 13.24 27.81
N GLN A 46 -15.90 12.18 27.19
CA GLN A 46 -15.23 11.09 27.89
C GLN A 46 -13.86 10.74 27.30
N SER A 47 -12.94 10.33 28.17
CA SER A 47 -11.62 9.86 27.79
C SER A 47 -11.64 8.38 27.40
N GLY A 48 -12.19 8.02 26.23
CA GLY A 48 -12.12 6.63 25.77
C GLY A 48 -13.23 6.16 24.86
N ALA A 49 -13.40 4.84 24.77
CA ALA A 49 -14.54 4.23 24.09
C ALA A 49 -15.81 4.46 24.91
N VAL A 50 -16.92 4.82 24.26
CA VAL A 50 -18.14 5.24 24.93
C VAL A 50 -19.32 4.36 24.55
N SER A 51 -20.11 3.95 25.54
CA SER A 51 -21.36 3.21 25.31
C SER A 51 -22.43 4.15 24.73
N LEU A 52 -23.06 3.72 23.64
CA LEU A 52 -24.18 4.45 23.02
C LEU A 52 -25.52 4.17 23.69
N ALA A 53 -25.57 3.42 24.79
CA ALA A 53 -26.79 3.18 25.55
C ALA A 53 -27.43 4.47 26.09
N LYS A 54 -26.63 5.52 26.33
CA LYS A 54 -27.13 6.87 26.70
C LYS A 54 -27.72 7.64 25.52
N VAL A 55 -27.33 7.30 24.30
CA VAL A 55 -27.88 7.89 23.06
C VAL A 55 -29.18 7.17 22.69
N HIS A 56 -29.19 5.84 22.79
CA HIS A 56 -30.38 5.03 22.58
C HIS A 56 -30.42 3.89 23.62
N PRO A 57 -31.35 3.93 24.59
CA PRO A 57 -31.51 2.87 25.58
C PRO A 57 -31.72 1.51 24.92
N GLY A 58 -31.08 0.47 25.46
CA GLY A 58 -31.21 -0.90 24.95
C GLY A 58 -30.27 -1.27 23.80
N LEU A 59 -29.48 -0.33 23.25
CA LEU A 59 -28.40 -0.67 22.32
C LEU A 59 -27.10 -1.01 23.07
N ASN A 60 -26.50 -2.14 22.74
CA ASN A 60 -25.17 -2.52 23.21
C ASN A 60 -24.11 -2.25 22.12
N VAL A 61 -23.91 -0.97 21.83
CA VAL A 61 -22.93 -0.48 20.86
C VAL A 61 -21.92 0.41 21.58
N ARG A 62 -20.62 0.21 21.31
CA ARG A 62 -19.56 1.11 21.81
C ARG A 62 -18.92 1.86 20.66
N LEU A 63 -18.86 3.18 20.77
CA LEU A 63 -18.12 4.04 19.86
C LEU A 63 -16.65 4.07 20.28
N LEU A 64 -15.77 3.73 19.34
CA LEU A 64 -14.34 3.57 19.56
C LEU A 64 -13.55 4.78 19.06
N ASP A 65 -13.90 5.34 17.91
CA ASP A 65 -13.18 6.46 17.31
C ASP A 65 -14.08 7.18 16.28
N GLU A 66 -13.71 8.39 15.87
CA GLU A 66 -14.38 9.15 14.82
C GLU A 66 -13.36 9.68 13.79
N VAL A 67 -13.75 9.72 12.52
CA VAL A 67 -12.97 10.41 11.48
C VAL A 67 -13.07 11.93 11.69
N ALA A 68 -14.29 12.41 11.95
CA ALA A 68 -14.59 13.78 12.32
C ALA A 68 -15.89 13.81 13.16
N PRO A 69 -16.09 14.84 14.01
CA PRO A 69 -17.26 14.93 14.86
C PRO A 69 -18.58 14.83 14.07
N ALA A 70 -19.47 13.97 14.54
CA ALA A 70 -20.81 13.72 13.97
C ALA A 70 -20.83 13.22 12.51
N GLU A 71 -19.70 12.71 11.98
CA GLU A 71 -19.60 12.12 10.65
C GLU A 71 -19.44 10.60 10.72
N THR A 72 -18.30 10.07 10.25
CA THR A 72 -17.98 8.64 10.24
C THR A 72 -17.44 8.21 11.59
N ALA A 73 -18.00 7.16 12.19
CA ALA A 73 -17.53 6.62 13.45
C ALA A 73 -17.23 5.12 13.38
N LEU A 74 -16.19 4.70 14.11
CA LEU A 74 -15.83 3.31 14.35
C LEU A 74 -16.56 2.82 15.60
N VAL A 75 -17.27 1.70 15.47
CA VAL A 75 -17.97 1.07 16.59
C VAL A 75 -17.61 -0.41 16.72
N VAL A 76 -17.79 -0.95 17.92
CA VAL A 76 -17.80 -2.39 18.16
C VAL A 76 -19.18 -2.81 18.67
N MET A 77 -19.73 -3.86 18.07
CA MET A 77 -21.02 -4.44 18.43
C MET A 77 -21.13 -5.88 17.93
N ALA A 78 -22.09 -6.64 18.46
CA ALA A 78 -22.45 -7.95 17.93
C ALA A 78 -23.33 -7.81 16.66
N ASP A 79 -23.39 -8.87 15.85
CA ASP A 79 -24.16 -8.84 14.59
C ASP A 79 -25.67 -8.70 14.80
N ASP A 80 -26.21 -9.18 15.92
CA ASP A 80 -27.62 -8.98 16.28
C ASP A 80 -27.89 -7.53 16.73
N GLU A 81 -26.94 -6.90 17.42
CA GLU A 81 -26.99 -5.47 17.77
C GLU A 81 -26.95 -4.57 16.54
N ARG A 82 -26.26 -4.99 15.46
CA ARG A 82 -26.27 -4.27 14.17
C ARG A 82 -27.69 -4.13 13.62
N VAL A 83 -28.49 -5.18 13.69
CA VAL A 83 -29.89 -5.16 13.21
C VAL A 83 -30.75 -4.25 14.08
N LYS A 84 -30.54 -4.26 15.41
CA LYS A 84 -31.23 -3.36 16.33
C LYS A 84 -30.88 -1.89 16.08
N LEU A 85 -29.59 -1.59 15.89
CA LEU A 85 -29.14 -0.23 15.56
C LEU A 85 -29.73 0.23 14.22
N GLN A 86 -29.75 -0.63 13.20
CA GLN A 86 -30.37 -0.32 11.91
C GLN A 86 -31.89 -0.09 12.03
N ALA A 87 -32.59 -0.85 12.88
CA ALA A 87 -34.02 -0.66 13.11
C ALA A 87 -34.32 0.64 13.88
N ALA A 88 -33.49 0.98 14.86
CA ALA A 88 -33.59 2.23 15.62
C ALA A 88 -33.27 3.45 14.75
N GLU A 89 -32.28 3.33 13.87
CA GLU A 89 -31.80 4.41 13.01
C GLU A 89 -31.70 3.93 11.54
N PRO A 90 -32.83 3.81 10.83
CA PRO A 90 -32.88 3.25 9.48
C PRO A 90 -32.10 4.07 8.45
N GLY A 91 -31.77 5.33 8.76
CA GLY A 91 -30.92 6.17 7.95
C GLY A 91 -29.42 5.97 8.16
N LEU A 92 -28.97 5.19 9.14
CA LEU A 92 -27.54 4.90 9.28
C LEU A 92 -27.13 3.89 8.22
N ARG A 93 -25.95 4.11 7.64
CA ARG A 93 -25.26 3.10 6.84
C ARG A 93 -24.27 2.40 7.76
N LEU A 94 -24.33 1.08 7.80
CA LEU A 94 -23.45 0.25 8.62
C LEU A 94 -22.64 -0.64 7.69
N ALA A 95 -21.32 -0.47 7.72
CA ALA A 95 -20.38 -1.24 6.92
C ALA A 95 -19.44 -2.03 7.84
N PRO A 96 -19.17 -3.32 7.58
CA PRO A 96 -18.10 -4.03 8.28
C PRO A 96 -16.75 -3.36 7.99
N VAL A 97 -15.87 -3.28 8.99
CA VAL A 97 -14.51 -2.77 8.77
C VAL A 97 -13.71 -3.77 7.92
N VAL A 98 -13.17 -3.28 6.80
CA VAL A 98 -12.28 -4.06 5.92
C VAL A 98 -10.83 -3.88 6.38
N LYS A 99 -9.99 -4.87 6.12
CA LYS A 99 -8.54 -4.83 6.39
C LYS A 99 -7.77 -4.84 5.08
N LEU A 100 -6.82 -3.92 4.95
CA LEU A 100 -6.05 -3.70 3.73
C LEU A 100 -4.57 -3.97 3.98
N GLU A 101 -3.89 -4.48 2.97
CA GLU A 101 -2.45 -4.75 3.03
C GLU A 101 -1.66 -3.75 2.17
N PRO A 102 -0.36 -3.55 2.45
CA PRO A 102 0.53 -2.87 1.52
C PRO A 102 0.66 -3.69 0.24
N LEU A 103 0.48 -3.07 -0.94
CA LEU A 103 0.51 -3.75 -2.24
C LEU A 103 1.93 -3.87 -2.82
N TRP A 104 2.82 -4.47 -2.05
CA TRP A 104 4.11 -5.00 -2.51
C TRP A 104 4.02 -6.51 -2.77
N LEU A 105 4.94 -7.05 -3.57
CA LEU A 105 4.94 -8.48 -3.88
C LEU A 105 5.54 -9.28 -2.71
N GLN A 106 4.69 -9.83 -1.84
CA GLN A 106 5.11 -10.71 -0.72
C GLN A 106 5.37 -12.15 -1.20
N ARG A 107 6.47 -12.34 -1.93
CA ARG A 107 6.84 -13.63 -2.56
C ARG A 107 7.05 -14.80 -1.58
N PHE A 108 7.12 -14.54 -0.28
CA PHE A 108 7.30 -15.54 0.77
C PHE A 108 5.99 -16.02 1.44
N ARG A 109 4.81 -15.48 1.07
CA ARG A 109 3.52 -16.03 1.56
C ARG A 109 3.08 -17.23 0.71
N LEU A 110 3.21 -18.43 1.26
CA LEU A 110 2.73 -19.67 0.65
C LEU A 110 1.22 -19.85 0.84
N ALA A 111 0.58 -20.57 -0.08
CA ALA A 111 -0.77 -21.07 0.14
C ALA A 111 -0.77 -22.15 1.24
N THR A 112 -1.78 -22.16 2.12
CA THR A 112 -1.95 -23.22 3.11
C THR A 112 -2.14 -24.55 2.38
N MET A 113 -1.18 -25.46 2.46
CA MET A 113 -1.32 -26.78 1.84
C MET A 113 -2.40 -27.59 2.57
N ALA A 114 -3.55 -27.78 1.93
CA ALA A 114 -4.54 -28.75 2.41
C ALA A 114 -3.95 -30.17 2.34
N GLY A 115 -3.92 -30.88 3.48
CA GLY A 115 -3.73 -32.34 3.51
C GLY A 115 -2.31 -32.89 3.69
N VAL A 116 -1.30 -32.08 4.03
CA VAL A 116 0.02 -32.64 4.39
C VAL A 116 -0.03 -33.12 5.83
N SER A 117 -0.18 -34.43 6.03
CA SER A 117 -0.02 -35.03 7.36
C SER A 117 1.41 -34.80 7.86
N ALA A 118 1.55 -34.48 9.15
CA ALA A 118 2.85 -34.20 9.75
C ALA A 118 3.78 -35.44 9.83
N SER A 119 3.30 -36.64 9.50
CA SER A 119 3.94 -37.92 9.82
C SER A 119 4.62 -38.66 8.65
N GLY A 120 4.79 -38.02 7.50
CA GLY A 120 5.53 -38.59 6.36
C GLY A 120 7.04 -38.30 6.42
N ALA A 121 7.86 -39.18 5.82
CA ALA A 121 9.27 -38.86 5.57
C ALA A 121 9.39 -37.65 4.62
N ARG A 122 10.45 -36.85 4.80
CA ARG A 122 10.59 -35.51 4.22
C ARG A 122 11.93 -35.34 3.53
N LEU A 123 11.97 -34.48 2.51
CA LEU A 123 13.21 -34.01 1.90
C LEU A 123 13.56 -32.65 2.50
N THR A 124 14.84 -32.44 2.78
CA THR A 124 15.35 -31.15 3.25
C THR A 124 16.29 -30.58 2.21
N LEU A 125 16.07 -29.33 1.86
CA LEU A 125 16.95 -28.54 1.01
C LEU A 125 17.67 -27.49 1.86
N GLU A 126 18.99 -27.48 1.83
CA GLU A 126 19.79 -26.40 2.39
C GLU A 126 20.04 -25.31 1.33
N VAL A 127 19.53 -24.12 1.57
CA VAL A 127 19.77 -22.95 0.72
C VAL A 127 20.79 -22.05 1.42
N VAL A 128 21.97 -21.91 0.83
CA VAL A 128 23.01 -20.98 1.29
C VAL A 128 22.83 -19.66 0.55
N VAL A 129 22.69 -18.56 1.27
CA VAL A 129 22.59 -17.23 0.69
C VAL A 129 23.84 -16.43 1.02
N VAL A 130 24.44 -15.85 -0.01
CA VAL A 130 25.69 -15.07 0.09
C VAL A 130 25.60 -13.74 -0.64
N ASP A 131 26.43 -12.79 -0.23
CA ASP A 131 26.76 -11.59 -1.00
C ASP A 131 27.48 -12.00 -2.30
N ALA A 132 26.96 -11.57 -3.45
CA ALA A 132 27.51 -11.92 -4.75
C ALA A 132 28.92 -11.35 -5.04
N LEU A 133 29.34 -10.30 -4.34
CA LEU A 133 30.68 -9.71 -4.48
C LEU A 133 31.67 -10.32 -3.51
N SER A 134 31.31 -10.41 -2.23
CA SER A 134 32.24 -10.82 -1.18
C SER A 134 32.20 -12.31 -0.84
N GLY A 135 31.15 -13.02 -1.26
CA GLY A 135 30.89 -14.42 -0.87
C GLY A 135 30.51 -14.59 0.60
N LYS A 136 30.34 -13.50 1.36
CA LYS A 136 29.98 -13.57 2.77
C LYS A 136 28.55 -14.08 2.96
N PRO A 137 28.28 -14.92 3.97
CA PRO A 137 26.92 -15.36 4.28
C PRO A 137 26.00 -14.20 4.66
N LEU A 138 24.75 -14.26 4.22
CA LEU A 138 23.72 -13.26 4.56
C LEU A 138 22.72 -13.85 5.56
N GLU A 139 22.61 -13.23 6.72
CA GLU A 139 21.69 -13.60 7.81
C GLU A 139 20.32 -12.90 7.67
N GLY A 140 19.26 -13.55 8.15
CA GLY A 140 17.91 -12.97 8.19
C GLY A 140 17.26 -12.86 6.81
N VAL A 141 17.73 -13.63 5.83
CA VAL A 141 17.18 -13.67 4.48
C VAL A 141 16.02 -14.64 4.43
N ASP A 142 14.86 -14.16 3.98
CA ASP A 142 13.70 -15.02 3.73
C ASP A 142 13.92 -15.79 2.44
N VAL A 143 13.80 -17.11 2.50
CA VAL A 143 13.97 -18.02 1.38
C VAL A 143 12.69 -18.78 1.15
N VAL A 144 12.29 -18.88 -0.11
CA VAL A 144 11.15 -19.71 -0.55
C VAL A 144 11.61 -20.66 -1.66
N GLY A 145 11.17 -21.91 -1.58
CA GLY A 145 11.28 -22.87 -2.68
C GLY A 145 9.87 -23.27 -3.11
N LEU A 146 9.53 -23.02 -4.36
CA LEU A 146 8.21 -23.22 -4.93
C LEU A 146 8.22 -24.42 -5.88
N SER A 147 7.38 -25.40 -5.60
CA SER A 147 7.10 -26.51 -6.53
C SER A 147 5.99 -26.13 -7.52
N ASP A 148 5.17 -25.14 -7.18
CA ASP A 148 4.18 -24.52 -8.06
C ASP A 148 4.13 -23.03 -7.72
N ARG A 149 4.68 -22.20 -8.62
CA ARG A 149 4.74 -20.74 -8.42
C ARG A 149 3.39 -20.07 -8.58
N VAL A 150 2.54 -20.61 -9.45
CA VAL A 150 1.21 -20.04 -9.74
C VAL A 150 0.31 -20.18 -8.52
N ASN A 151 0.27 -21.38 -7.95
CA ASN A 151 -0.55 -21.67 -6.76
C ASN A 151 0.18 -21.43 -5.44
N ARG A 152 1.43 -20.92 -5.48
CA ARG A 152 2.28 -20.63 -4.33
C ARG A 152 2.43 -21.82 -3.38
N ILE A 153 2.62 -23.02 -3.93
CA ILE A 153 2.85 -24.25 -3.17
C ILE A 153 4.37 -24.45 -3.05
N GLY A 154 4.84 -24.64 -1.81
CA GLY A 154 6.26 -24.77 -1.55
C GLY A 154 6.60 -24.84 -0.07
N ALA A 155 7.83 -24.47 0.26
CA ALA A 155 8.33 -24.35 1.63
C ALA A 155 9.13 -23.05 1.79
N THR A 156 9.11 -22.49 3.00
CA THR A 156 9.87 -21.29 3.37
C THR A 156 10.79 -21.56 4.54
N GLY A 157 11.80 -20.69 4.67
CA GLY A 157 12.74 -20.70 5.78
C GLY A 157 13.51 -19.38 5.80
N GLN A 158 14.21 -19.11 6.90
CA GLN A 158 15.03 -17.91 7.03
C GLN A 158 16.47 -18.30 7.31
N THR A 159 17.44 -17.56 6.75
CA THR A 159 18.85 -17.82 6.99
C THR A 159 19.27 -17.40 8.39
N GLY A 160 20.06 -18.24 9.07
CA GLY A 160 20.76 -17.85 10.30
C GLY A 160 22.11 -17.18 10.03
N ALA A 161 22.92 -16.96 11.07
CA ALA A 161 24.26 -16.34 10.99
C ALA A 161 25.24 -16.96 9.97
N LYS A 162 25.06 -18.23 9.60
CA LYS A 162 25.86 -18.92 8.58
C LYS A 162 25.32 -18.75 7.15
N GLY A 163 24.28 -17.94 6.96
CA GLY A 163 23.60 -17.74 5.69
C GLY A 163 22.83 -18.96 5.18
N VAL A 164 22.47 -19.91 6.03
CA VAL A 164 21.79 -21.15 5.62
C VAL A 164 20.34 -21.13 6.07
N ALA A 165 19.41 -21.32 5.13
CA ALA A 165 18.01 -21.61 5.38
C ALA A 165 17.73 -23.09 5.06
N LYS A 166 16.83 -23.72 5.83
CA LYS A 166 16.38 -25.10 5.60
C LYS A 166 14.93 -25.10 5.16
N LEU A 167 14.68 -25.65 3.98
CA LEU A 167 13.34 -25.84 3.42
C LEU A 167 12.97 -27.31 3.49
N VAL A 168 11.74 -27.61 3.92
CA VAL A 168 11.28 -28.98 4.14
C VAL A 168 10.09 -29.28 3.24
N PHE A 169 10.22 -30.31 2.40
CA PHE A 169 9.22 -30.70 1.41
C PHE A 169 8.70 -32.13 1.64
N PRO A 170 7.48 -32.44 1.16
CA PRO A 170 7.03 -33.83 1.02
C PRO A 170 8.00 -34.66 0.16
N LEU A 171 8.17 -35.96 0.48
CA LEU A 171 9.01 -36.88 -0.30
C LEU A 171 8.65 -36.99 -1.79
N ALA A 172 7.39 -36.72 -2.12
CA ALA A 172 6.90 -36.75 -3.50
C ALA A 172 7.42 -35.57 -4.34
N THR A 173 7.84 -34.47 -3.71
CA THR A 173 8.38 -33.31 -4.40
C THR A 173 9.78 -33.64 -4.92
N ARG A 174 9.94 -33.72 -6.24
CA ARG A 174 11.22 -34.04 -6.90
C ARG A 174 11.93 -32.81 -7.44
N GLU A 175 11.18 -31.83 -7.92
CA GLU A 175 11.72 -30.62 -8.54
C GLU A 175 11.03 -29.38 -7.97
N LEU A 176 11.74 -28.26 -8.02
CA LEU A 176 11.22 -26.93 -7.75
C LEU A 176 11.22 -26.08 -9.03
N GLU A 177 10.11 -25.38 -9.26
CA GLU A 177 10.00 -24.37 -10.31
C GLU A 177 10.92 -23.18 -10.02
N SER A 178 10.99 -22.73 -8.76
CA SER A 178 11.95 -21.72 -8.32
C SER A 178 12.42 -21.89 -6.87
N ILE A 179 13.59 -21.30 -6.62
CA ILE A 179 14.12 -21.01 -5.29
C ILE A 179 14.47 -19.53 -5.30
N GLU A 180 13.93 -18.76 -4.38
CA GLU A 180 14.06 -17.30 -4.35
C GLU A 180 14.51 -16.86 -2.95
N ALA A 181 15.44 -15.89 -2.89
CA ALA A 181 15.99 -15.34 -1.67
C ALA A 181 15.73 -13.82 -1.60
N PHE A 182 15.05 -13.38 -0.55
CA PHE A 182 14.63 -11.99 -0.32
C PHE A 182 15.40 -11.40 0.85
N VAL A 183 16.33 -10.52 0.51
CA VAL A 183 17.11 -9.80 1.52
C VAL A 183 16.32 -8.54 1.91
N PRO A 184 16.01 -8.30 3.19
CA PRO A 184 15.17 -7.17 3.60
C PRO A 184 15.72 -5.79 3.18
N SER A 185 17.04 -5.63 3.13
CA SER A 185 17.69 -4.37 2.75
C SER A 185 19.09 -4.62 2.20
N GLY A 186 19.54 -3.75 1.28
CA GLY A 186 20.91 -3.68 0.80
C GLY A 186 21.25 -4.56 -0.39
N TYR A 187 20.36 -5.48 -0.79
CA TYR A 187 20.62 -6.42 -1.88
C TYR A 187 19.41 -6.60 -2.79
N TRP A 188 19.69 -6.98 -4.04
CA TRP A 188 18.71 -7.49 -4.98
C TRP A 188 18.31 -8.92 -4.61
N PRO A 189 17.02 -9.27 -4.71
CA PRO A 189 16.59 -10.64 -4.49
C PRO A 189 17.19 -11.56 -5.55
N ALA A 190 17.67 -12.73 -5.14
CA ALA A 190 18.28 -13.72 -6.04
C ALA A 190 17.32 -14.86 -6.31
N TYR A 191 17.49 -15.54 -7.44
CA TYR A 191 16.68 -16.71 -7.76
C TYR A 191 17.44 -17.80 -8.53
N LEU A 192 16.87 -18.99 -8.50
CA LEU A 192 17.17 -20.11 -9.39
C LEU A 192 15.86 -20.74 -9.84
N THR A 193 15.80 -21.23 -11.09
CA THR A 193 14.63 -21.96 -11.61
C THR A 193 15.00 -23.38 -12.01
N LYS A 194 14.03 -24.28 -12.02
CA LYS A 194 14.18 -25.69 -12.45
C LYS A 194 15.29 -26.40 -11.67
N PHE A 195 15.04 -26.63 -10.38
CA PHE A 195 15.99 -27.24 -9.48
C PHE A 195 15.57 -28.65 -9.08
N ASP A 196 16.49 -29.62 -9.24
CA ASP A 196 16.31 -30.99 -8.75
C ASP A 196 16.61 -31.05 -7.24
N LEU A 197 15.60 -31.40 -6.45
CA LEU A 197 15.72 -31.51 -4.99
C LEU A 197 16.67 -32.61 -4.54
N SER A 198 17.00 -33.58 -5.40
CA SER A 198 17.96 -34.65 -5.08
C SER A 198 19.36 -34.12 -4.74
N ALA A 199 19.71 -32.93 -5.24
CA ALA A 199 20.97 -32.27 -4.94
C ALA A 199 21.11 -31.87 -3.45
N GLY A 200 19.99 -31.69 -2.73
CA GLY A 200 19.94 -31.44 -1.28
C GLY A 200 20.52 -30.09 -0.80
N LYS A 201 21.30 -29.39 -1.62
CA LYS A 201 21.92 -28.11 -1.30
C LYS A 201 22.08 -27.21 -2.53
N VAL A 202 21.92 -25.91 -2.34
CA VAL A 202 22.11 -24.89 -3.38
C VAL A 202 22.66 -23.59 -2.78
N THR A 203 23.33 -22.78 -3.60
CA THR A 203 23.78 -21.44 -3.22
C THR A 203 23.10 -20.37 -4.09
N LEU A 204 22.52 -19.36 -3.45
CA LEU A 204 22.01 -18.15 -4.10
C LEU A 204 22.91 -16.96 -3.74
N ALA A 205 23.32 -16.21 -4.75
CA ALA A 205 24.18 -15.05 -4.60
C ALA A 205 23.37 -13.77 -4.85
N CYS A 206 23.16 -12.97 -3.81
CA CYS A 206 22.41 -11.72 -3.86
C CYS A 206 23.35 -10.57 -4.21
N ALA A 207 23.06 -9.86 -5.30
CA ALA A 207 23.86 -8.71 -5.71
C ALA A 207 23.58 -7.52 -4.77
N PRO A 208 24.59 -6.85 -4.20
CA PRO A 208 24.36 -5.65 -3.41
C PRO A 208 23.76 -4.52 -4.26
N ILE A 209 22.97 -3.66 -3.62
CA ILE A 209 22.42 -2.46 -4.26
C ILE A 209 23.57 -1.49 -4.56
N ASP A 210 23.74 -1.16 -5.83
CA ASP A 210 24.66 -0.12 -6.29
C ASP A 210 23.87 1.18 -6.53
N LEU A 211 23.99 2.13 -5.60
CA LEU A 211 23.31 3.42 -5.66
C LEU A 211 23.84 4.35 -6.76
N SER A 212 24.91 3.98 -7.47
CA SER A 212 25.36 4.71 -8.66
C SER A 212 24.62 4.28 -9.93
N ARG A 213 23.91 3.14 -9.88
CA ARG A 213 23.16 2.62 -11.03
C ARG A 213 21.73 3.16 -11.03
N GLN A 214 21.32 3.57 -12.22
CA GLN A 214 19.96 3.97 -12.48
C GLN A 214 19.04 2.75 -12.50
N ASP A 215 17.94 2.82 -11.74
CA ASP A 215 16.81 1.91 -11.92
C ASP A 215 15.93 2.38 -13.10
N LEU A 216 14.76 1.77 -13.29
CA LEU A 216 13.84 2.13 -14.36
C LEU A 216 13.49 3.63 -14.38
N ARG A 217 13.40 4.30 -13.22
CA ARG A 217 13.09 5.74 -13.17
C ARG A 217 14.20 6.56 -13.80
N GLY A 218 15.46 6.22 -13.54
CA GLY A 218 16.60 6.91 -14.17
C GLY A 218 16.63 6.71 -15.69
N VAL A 219 16.33 5.50 -16.18
CA VAL A 219 16.19 5.23 -17.63
C VAL A 219 15.07 6.04 -18.29
N LEU A 220 14.04 6.41 -17.53
CA LEU A 220 12.92 7.22 -18.02
C LEU A 220 13.15 8.74 -17.86
N GLY A 221 14.29 9.18 -17.31
CA GLY A 221 14.51 10.59 -16.98
C GLY A 221 13.63 11.10 -15.83
N GLN A 222 13.17 10.19 -14.97
CA GLN A 222 12.35 10.51 -13.80
C GLN A 222 13.18 10.79 -12.53
N GLU A 223 14.51 10.89 -12.64
CA GLU A 223 15.34 11.40 -11.54
C GLU A 223 15.08 12.91 -11.37
N GLY A 224 14.42 13.29 -10.27
CA GLY A 224 14.01 14.67 -10.04
C GLY A 224 15.16 15.61 -9.72
N GLN A 225 14.99 16.90 -10.01
CA GLN A 225 15.86 17.98 -9.54
C GLN A 225 15.44 18.47 -8.15
N ASP A 226 16.28 19.26 -7.47
CA ASP A 226 16.07 19.60 -6.05
C ASP A 226 14.73 20.34 -5.81
N ASP A 227 14.29 21.10 -6.80
CA ASP A 227 13.07 21.91 -6.81
C ASP A 227 11.89 21.26 -7.56
N ASP A 228 12.08 20.07 -8.15
CA ASP A 228 10.97 19.37 -8.80
C ASP A 228 9.88 19.05 -7.76
N GLY A 229 8.68 19.58 -7.98
CA GLY A 229 7.54 19.48 -7.07
C GLY A 229 7.47 20.56 -5.98
N ALA A 230 8.35 21.57 -6.00
CA ALA A 230 8.28 22.68 -5.07
C ALA A 230 6.90 23.37 -5.09
N GLY A 231 6.38 23.67 -3.90
CA GLY A 231 5.04 24.26 -3.72
C GLY A 231 3.88 23.27 -3.79
N VAL A 232 4.13 21.97 -4.02
CA VAL A 232 3.12 20.90 -4.00
C VAL A 232 3.18 20.14 -2.69
N LYS A 233 2.04 19.96 -2.03
CA LYS A 233 1.92 19.11 -0.83
C LYS A 233 1.49 17.70 -1.20
N VAL A 234 2.27 16.70 -0.79
CA VAL A 234 2.01 15.29 -1.12
C VAL A 234 1.87 14.47 0.16
N ALA A 235 0.74 13.79 0.31
CA ALA A 235 0.47 12.86 1.39
C ALA A 235 0.84 11.42 1.00
N VAL A 236 1.56 10.74 1.89
CA VAL A 236 1.75 9.29 1.89
C VAL A 236 0.92 8.69 3.01
N VAL A 237 -0.19 8.02 2.67
CA VAL A 237 -1.06 7.32 3.63
C VAL A 237 -0.68 5.84 3.61
N ASP A 238 0.15 5.41 4.55
CA ASP A 238 0.88 4.14 4.48
C ASP A 238 1.31 3.63 5.88
N THR A 239 2.35 2.79 5.99
CA THR A 239 2.87 2.18 7.23
C THR A 239 3.64 3.16 8.13
N GLY A 240 3.78 4.41 7.69
CA GLY A 240 4.59 5.45 8.31
C GLY A 240 5.89 5.71 7.56
N VAL A 241 6.76 6.56 8.11
CA VAL A 241 8.10 6.83 7.56
C VAL A 241 9.11 6.86 8.70
N THR A 242 10.22 6.14 8.55
CA THR A 242 11.33 6.25 9.50
C THR A 242 12.22 7.45 9.20
N ARG A 243 13.00 7.90 10.17
CA ARG A 243 14.01 8.93 9.91
C ARG A 243 15.06 8.36 8.96
N HIS A 244 15.20 8.99 7.79
CA HIS A 244 16.14 8.56 6.76
C HIS A 244 16.90 9.77 6.22
N LYS A 245 18.21 9.63 5.93
CA LYS A 245 19.07 10.76 5.51
C LYS A 245 18.63 11.40 4.19
N ASP A 246 17.97 10.63 3.33
CA ASP A 246 17.47 11.08 2.03
C ASP A 246 16.02 11.58 2.08
N LEU A 247 15.37 11.64 3.25
CA LEU A 247 13.99 12.09 3.36
C LEU A 247 13.87 13.30 4.29
N LEU A 248 13.15 14.32 3.83
CA LEU A 248 12.66 15.40 4.67
C LEU A 248 11.13 15.30 4.76
N VAL A 249 10.64 14.80 5.89
CA VAL A 249 9.20 14.76 6.21
C VAL A 249 8.84 16.07 6.86
N ALA A 250 7.97 16.85 6.23
CA ALA A 250 7.51 18.13 6.76
C ALA A 250 6.41 17.94 7.82
N ARG A 251 5.59 16.89 7.68
CA ARG A 251 4.57 16.53 8.65
C ARG A 251 4.38 15.02 8.74
N GLY A 252 4.38 14.49 9.96
CA GLY A 252 4.10 13.08 10.24
C GLY A 252 3.00 12.93 11.28
N VAL A 253 1.98 12.13 10.97
CA VAL A 253 0.82 11.87 11.85
C VAL A 253 0.59 10.36 11.94
N ASN A 254 0.29 9.85 13.13
CA ASN A 254 -0.28 8.52 13.30
C ASN A 254 -1.78 8.67 13.57
N VAL A 255 -2.62 8.08 12.73
CA VAL A 255 -4.08 8.16 12.88
C VAL A 255 -4.68 6.98 13.65
N VAL A 256 -3.84 5.99 14.02
CA VAL A 256 -4.25 4.84 14.82
C VAL A 256 -4.48 5.29 16.25
N LYS A 257 -5.71 5.14 16.74
CA LYS A 257 -6.10 5.61 18.08
C LYS A 257 -5.21 4.98 19.16
N GLY A 258 -4.68 5.84 20.04
CA GLY A 258 -3.80 5.44 21.15
C GLY A 258 -2.33 5.32 20.77
N GLU A 259 -1.98 5.54 19.51
CA GLU A 259 -0.59 5.59 19.05
C GLU A 259 -0.20 7.01 18.63
N THR A 260 1.06 7.39 18.87
CA THR A 260 1.58 8.74 18.55
C THR A 260 2.70 8.75 17.53
N SER A 261 3.47 7.67 17.44
CA SER A 261 4.62 7.58 16.54
C SER A 261 4.17 7.28 15.11
N PHE A 262 4.58 8.11 14.15
CA PHE A 262 4.41 7.84 12.71
C PHE A 262 5.58 7.03 12.12
N ALA A 263 6.53 6.59 12.96
CA ALA A 263 7.71 5.85 12.51
C ALA A 263 7.30 4.55 11.82
N ASP A 264 7.93 4.24 10.69
CA ASP A 264 7.68 3.02 9.93
C ASP A 264 8.30 1.80 10.58
N GLN A 265 7.48 0.76 10.78
CA GLN A 265 7.88 -0.52 11.38
C GLN A 265 7.87 -1.67 10.37
N ILE A 266 7.33 -1.43 9.17
CA ILE A 266 7.22 -2.42 8.09
C ILE A 266 8.25 -2.12 6.99
N GLY A 267 8.54 -0.84 6.77
CA GLY A 267 9.51 -0.34 5.79
C GLY A 267 8.89 0.08 4.45
N HIS A 268 7.65 -0.34 4.18
CA HIS A 268 6.93 -0.05 2.95
C HIS A 268 6.69 1.46 2.75
N GLY A 269 6.15 2.17 3.73
CA GLY A 269 5.89 3.60 3.64
C GLY A 269 7.15 4.44 3.49
N THR A 270 8.26 4.03 4.12
CA THR A 270 9.58 4.65 3.89
C THR A 270 10.05 4.46 2.45
N HIS A 271 9.80 3.29 1.85
CA HIS A 271 10.13 3.00 0.44
C HIS A 271 9.29 3.85 -0.52
N VAL A 272 7.98 3.90 -0.30
CA VAL A 272 7.02 4.74 -1.02
C VAL A 272 7.42 6.22 -0.96
N ALA A 273 7.77 6.73 0.22
CA ALA A 273 8.19 8.12 0.40
C ALA A 273 9.47 8.46 -0.37
N GLY A 274 10.45 7.56 -0.42
CA GLY A 274 11.67 7.75 -1.21
C GLY A 274 11.45 7.79 -2.71
N ILE A 275 10.46 7.05 -3.22
CA ILE A 275 10.11 7.09 -4.64
C ILE A 275 9.60 8.48 -5.03
N ILE A 276 8.76 9.07 -4.18
CA ILE A 276 8.22 10.42 -4.39
C ILE A 276 9.32 11.46 -4.19
N ALA A 277 9.94 11.52 -3.01
CA ALA A 277 10.64 12.70 -2.52
C ALA A 277 12.07 12.45 -2.03
N GLY A 278 12.70 11.32 -2.40
CA GLY A 278 14.09 11.04 -2.06
C GLY A 278 15.04 12.17 -2.50
N ARG A 279 15.88 12.65 -1.59
CA ARG A 279 16.86 13.74 -1.81
C ARG A 279 18.29 13.24 -1.93
N GLY A 280 18.49 11.92 -1.96
CA GLY A 280 19.80 11.30 -2.11
C GLY A 280 20.44 11.69 -3.44
N LYS A 281 21.76 11.87 -3.42
CA LYS A 281 22.55 12.11 -4.63
C LYS A 281 22.98 10.77 -5.23
N PRO A 282 23.13 10.67 -6.57
CA PRO A 282 23.65 9.46 -7.22
C PRO A 282 24.94 8.96 -6.54
N GLY A 283 25.01 7.65 -6.30
CA GLY A 283 26.13 7.00 -5.59
C GLY A 283 26.14 7.15 -4.08
N GLN A 284 25.29 8.01 -3.49
CA GLN A 284 25.25 8.27 -2.04
C GLN A 284 23.88 7.97 -1.41
N GLY A 285 22.82 8.01 -2.21
CA GLY A 285 21.46 7.77 -1.77
C GLY A 285 20.48 7.63 -2.93
N VAL A 286 19.18 7.55 -2.61
CA VAL A 286 18.11 7.46 -3.62
C VAL A 286 17.54 8.82 -3.92
N ARG A 287 17.41 9.09 -5.23
CA ARG A 287 16.70 10.24 -5.76
C ARG A 287 15.24 9.89 -6.05
N GLY A 288 14.31 10.69 -5.52
CA GLY A 288 12.89 10.63 -5.83
C GLY A 288 12.56 11.41 -7.10
N ILE A 289 11.32 11.29 -7.55
CA ILE A 289 10.84 11.95 -8.78
C ILE A 289 10.54 13.44 -8.55
N ALA A 290 10.09 13.80 -7.34
CA ALA A 290 9.81 15.17 -6.93
C ALA A 290 10.41 15.48 -5.55
N PRO A 291 11.75 15.65 -5.44
CA PRO A 291 12.46 15.93 -4.18
C PRO A 291 12.01 17.21 -3.45
N GLY A 292 11.44 18.17 -4.19
CA GLY A 292 11.03 19.49 -3.71
C GLY A 292 9.64 19.55 -3.07
N VAL A 293 8.87 18.46 -3.10
CA VAL A 293 7.52 18.44 -2.50
C VAL A 293 7.57 18.65 -0.99
N ASP A 294 6.49 19.23 -0.47
CA ASP A 294 6.18 19.26 0.95
C ASP A 294 5.56 17.92 1.36
N LEU A 295 6.41 17.00 1.84
CA LEU A 295 6.05 15.60 2.10
C LEU A 295 5.35 15.44 3.46
N HIS A 296 4.09 15.03 3.40
CA HIS A 296 3.27 14.68 4.54
C HIS A 296 3.12 13.15 4.64
N VAL A 297 3.12 12.60 5.85
CA VAL A 297 3.03 11.16 6.12
C VAL A 297 1.93 10.88 7.13
N TYR A 298 1.05 9.95 6.80
CA TYR A 298 -0.05 9.49 7.65
C TYR A 298 0.06 7.98 7.84
N ARG A 299 0.45 7.55 9.04
CA ARG A 299 0.52 6.14 9.40
C ARG A 299 -0.88 5.60 9.70
N VAL A 300 -1.33 4.60 8.94
CA VAL A 300 -2.65 3.95 9.09
C VAL A 300 -2.60 2.50 9.58
N PHE A 301 -1.40 1.93 9.68
CA PHE A 301 -1.13 0.58 10.18
C PHE A 301 -0.75 0.63 11.67
N GLY A 302 -1.43 -0.17 12.51
CA GLY A 302 -1.14 -0.25 13.94
C GLY A 302 0.21 -0.91 14.24
N LYS A 303 0.78 -0.66 15.43
CA LYS A 303 2.10 -1.14 15.86
C LYS A 303 2.35 -2.65 15.66
N ASP A 304 1.30 -3.45 15.87
CA ASP A 304 1.37 -4.91 15.77
C ASP A 304 0.50 -5.46 14.62
N GLN A 305 0.16 -4.61 13.65
CA GLN A 305 -0.71 -4.98 12.54
C GLN A 305 0.03 -4.91 11.20
N GLN A 306 -0.02 -6.01 10.46
CA GLN A 306 0.40 -6.07 9.05
C GLN A 306 -0.68 -5.55 8.09
N LEU A 307 -1.87 -5.22 8.63
CA LEU A 307 -3.03 -4.75 7.88
C LEU A 307 -3.53 -3.43 8.48
N ALA A 308 -4.00 -2.53 7.63
CA ALA A 308 -4.66 -1.29 8.03
C ALA A 308 -6.18 -1.48 8.04
N LEU A 309 -6.86 -0.90 9.03
CA LEU A 309 -8.31 -0.82 9.01
C LEU A 309 -8.76 0.21 7.95
N SER A 310 -9.80 -0.10 7.19
CA SER A 310 -10.42 0.83 6.24
C SER A 310 -10.81 2.16 6.90
N PHE A 311 -11.24 2.11 8.16
CA PHE A 311 -11.49 3.30 8.99
C PHE A 311 -10.24 4.18 9.17
N ASN A 312 -9.07 3.59 9.47
CA ASN A 312 -7.83 4.35 9.63
C ASN A 312 -7.41 4.99 8.30
N ILE A 313 -7.65 4.32 7.18
CA ILE A 313 -7.38 4.85 5.84
C ILE A 313 -8.28 6.06 5.55
N ALA A 314 -9.59 5.95 5.82
CA ALA A 314 -10.52 7.07 5.69
C ALA A 314 -10.07 8.26 6.55
N LYS A 315 -9.65 8.01 7.80
CA LYS A 315 -9.12 9.05 8.71
C LYS A 315 -7.81 9.67 8.20
N GLY A 316 -6.91 8.88 7.62
CA GLY A 316 -5.68 9.35 6.99
C GLY A 316 -5.94 10.25 5.78
N ILE A 317 -6.90 9.88 4.93
CA ILE A 317 -7.33 10.71 3.79
C ILE A 317 -7.93 12.03 4.29
N ARG A 318 -8.83 11.99 5.28
CA ARG A 318 -9.41 13.19 5.89
C ARG A 318 -8.31 14.13 6.39
N GLN A 319 -7.41 13.62 7.21
CA GLN A 319 -6.34 14.43 7.80
C GLN A 319 -5.43 15.04 6.72
N ALA A 320 -5.12 14.30 5.66
CA ALA A 320 -4.36 14.81 4.53
C ALA A 320 -5.05 15.98 3.81
N VAL A 321 -6.37 15.89 3.61
CA VAL A 321 -7.17 16.97 3.02
C VAL A 321 -7.18 18.19 3.94
N ASP A 322 -7.39 18.00 5.24
CA ASP A 322 -7.44 19.08 6.24
C ASP A 322 -6.08 19.78 6.39
N ASP A 323 -4.98 19.04 6.26
CA ASP A 323 -3.62 19.58 6.26
C ASP A 323 -3.22 20.26 4.93
N GLY A 324 -4.15 20.29 3.96
CA GLY A 324 -4.02 21.01 2.69
C GLY A 324 -3.22 20.29 1.61
N CYS A 325 -3.07 18.96 1.68
CA CYS A 325 -2.36 18.20 0.66
C CYS A 325 -3.02 18.33 -0.72
N ASP A 326 -2.25 18.37 -1.80
CA ASP A 326 -2.76 18.45 -3.17
C ASP A 326 -2.94 17.06 -3.78
N LEU A 327 -2.02 16.14 -3.44
CA LEU A 327 -2.03 14.76 -3.89
C LEU A 327 -1.96 13.81 -2.69
N ILE A 328 -2.64 12.67 -2.79
CA ILE A 328 -2.63 11.61 -1.78
C ILE A 328 -2.25 10.29 -2.45
N ASN A 329 -1.12 9.70 -2.06
CA ASN A 329 -0.70 8.38 -2.49
C ASN A 329 -1.24 7.29 -1.55
N LEU A 330 -1.90 6.28 -2.12
CA LEU A 330 -2.49 5.12 -1.46
C LEU A 330 -1.87 3.84 -2.02
N SER A 331 -0.69 3.46 -1.51
CA SER A 331 0.02 2.23 -1.90
C SER A 331 -0.47 1.01 -1.09
N LEU A 332 -1.78 0.80 -1.08
CA LEU A 332 -2.48 -0.22 -0.30
C LEU A 332 -3.74 -0.64 -1.02
N GLY A 333 -4.27 -1.82 -0.67
CA GLY A 333 -5.51 -2.28 -1.29
C GLY A 333 -6.13 -3.52 -0.67
N GLY A 334 -7.33 -3.82 -1.16
CA GLY A 334 -8.13 -5.00 -0.81
C GLY A 334 -9.25 -5.23 -1.84
N THR A 335 -9.95 -6.36 -1.71
CA THR A 335 -10.99 -6.77 -2.67
C THR A 335 -12.37 -6.16 -2.40
N ASP A 336 -12.62 -5.75 -1.15
CA ASP A 336 -13.95 -5.36 -0.69
C ASP A 336 -14.18 -3.84 -0.81
N ASP A 337 -15.43 -3.48 -1.09
CA ASP A 337 -15.88 -2.07 -1.11
C ASP A 337 -15.87 -1.48 0.31
N MET A 338 -15.42 -0.23 0.42
CA MET A 338 -15.25 0.55 1.66
C MET A 338 -15.93 1.91 1.54
N PRO A 339 -17.24 2.01 1.84
CA PRO A 339 -18.01 3.24 1.64
C PRO A 339 -17.46 4.45 2.40
N GLU A 340 -16.83 4.25 3.56
CA GLU A 340 -16.16 5.28 4.33
C GLU A 340 -14.89 5.81 3.69
N VAL A 341 -14.14 4.95 2.98
CA VAL A 341 -12.95 5.38 2.22
C VAL A 341 -13.41 6.13 0.96
N LEU A 342 -14.44 5.64 0.27
CA LEU A 342 -15.03 6.33 -0.88
C LEU A 342 -15.57 7.72 -0.51
N ARG A 343 -16.24 7.85 0.65
CA ARG A 343 -16.70 9.14 1.17
C ARG A 343 -15.55 10.15 1.29
N GLU A 344 -14.42 9.74 1.86
CA GLU A 344 -13.27 10.63 2.05
C GLU A 344 -12.50 10.90 0.74
N ILE A 345 -12.50 9.96 -0.21
CA ILE A 345 -12.02 10.20 -1.58
C ILE A 345 -12.89 11.24 -2.30
N ASN A 346 -14.22 11.13 -2.21
CA ASN A 346 -15.13 12.10 -2.81
C ASN A 346 -14.96 13.48 -2.17
N ARG A 347 -14.77 13.54 -0.85
CA ARG A 347 -14.43 14.79 -0.16
C ARG A 347 -13.10 15.35 -0.66
N ALA A 348 -12.06 14.53 -0.79
CA ALA A 348 -10.77 14.97 -1.31
C ALA A 348 -10.93 15.63 -2.69
N ARG A 349 -11.66 14.99 -3.61
CA ARG A 349 -12.02 15.57 -4.91
C ARG A 349 -12.75 16.91 -4.78
N ALA A 350 -13.80 16.95 -3.96
CA ALA A 350 -14.58 18.17 -3.74
C ALA A 350 -13.76 19.32 -3.15
N MET A 351 -12.66 19.01 -2.46
CA MET A 351 -11.72 19.96 -1.85
C MET A 351 -10.45 20.21 -2.69
N GLY A 352 -10.44 19.84 -3.97
CA GLY A 352 -9.32 20.13 -4.87
C GLY A 352 -8.14 19.17 -4.79
N VAL A 353 -8.31 18.00 -4.18
CA VAL A 353 -7.27 17.00 -3.90
C VAL A 353 -7.45 15.76 -4.78
N VAL A 354 -6.35 15.15 -5.21
CA VAL A 354 -6.39 13.92 -6.04
C VAL A 354 -5.77 12.75 -5.31
N CYS A 355 -6.51 11.63 -5.25
CA CYS A 355 -5.99 10.36 -4.76
C CYS A 355 -5.42 9.52 -5.92
N ILE A 356 -4.24 8.95 -5.70
CA ILE A 356 -3.53 8.04 -6.60
C ILE A 356 -3.35 6.73 -5.85
N ALA A 357 -3.69 5.60 -6.45
CA ALA A 357 -3.67 4.32 -5.75
C ALA A 357 -3.13 3.17 -6.60
N ALA A 358 -2.48 2.22 -5.92
CA ALA A 358 -1.95 1.01 -6.50
C ALA A 358 -3.07 0.06 -6.97
N ALA A 359 -2.97 -0.47 -8.19
CA ALA A 359 -4.03 -1.28 -8.78
C ALA A 359 -4.21 -2.69 -8.16
N GLY A 360 -3.20 -3.22 -7.47
CA GLY A 360 -3.19 -4.60 -6.93
C GLY A 360 -2.17 -5.52 -7.60
N ASN A 361 -1.84 -6.64 -6.95
CA ASN A 361 -0.74 -7.55 -7.32
C ASN A 361 -1.19 -9.02 -7.45
N GLU A 362 -2.44 -9.27 -7.78
CA GLU A 362 -3.07 -10.59 -7.80
C GLU A 362 -3.05 -11.21 -9.21
N TYR A 363 -1.91 -11.08 -9.91
CA TYR A 363 -1.60 -11.72 -11.19
C TYR A 363 -2.69 -11.57 -12.26
N ARG A 364 -2.85 -10.35 -12.80
CA ARG A 364 -3.87 -10.01 -13.82
C ARG A 364 -5.31 -10.06 -13.33
N SER A 365 -5.56 -10.10 -12.02
CA SER A 365 -6.90 -9.91 -11.48
C SER A 365 -7.43 -8.50 -11.75
N GLY A 366 -8.71 -8.29 -11.46
CA GLY A 366 -9.34 -6.97 -11.53
C GLY A 366 -8.74 -5.98 -10.53
N VAL A 367 -8.81 -4.69 -10.85
CA VAL A 367 -8.28 -3.61 -10.00
C VAL A 367 -8.89 -3.65 -8.59
N SER A 368 -8.03 -3.55 -7.57
CA SER A 368 -8.39 -3.58 -6.15
C SER A 368 -8.90 -2.23 -5.64
N TYR A 369 -9.67 -2.21 -4.57
CA TYR A 369 -10.04 -0.97 -3.88
C TYR A 369 -8.86 -0.46 -3.02
N PRO A 370 -8.65 0.86 -2.90
CA PRO A 370 -9.49 1.95 -3.40
C PRO A 370 -9.20 2.36 -4.85
N ALA A 371 -8.19 1.80 -5.52
CA ALA A 371 -7.85 2.17 -6.90
C ALA A 371 -9.02 1.99 -7.87
N ARG A 372 -9.88 0.99 -7.64
CA ARG A 372 -11.07 0.73 -8.45
C ARG A 372 -12.09 1.86 -8.46
N TYR A 373 -12.10 2.74 -7.47
CA TYR A 373 -13.06 3.83 -7.43
C TYR A 373 -12.85 4.81 -8.58
N SER A 374 -13.92 5.13 -9.30
CA SER A 374 -13.89 6.03 -10.45
C SER A 374 -13.18 7.38 -10.21
N PRO A 375 -13.25 8.02 -9.02
CA PRO A 375 -12.52 9.27 -8.78
C PRO A 375 -11.01 9.12 -8.54
N VAL A 376 -10.47 7.91 -8.39
CA VAL A 376 -9.06 7.64 -8.07
C VAL A 376 -8.23 7.48 -9.35
N LEU A 377 -6.99 7.94 -9.35
CA LEU A 377 -6.00 7.59 -10.38
C LEU A 377 -5.40 6.22 -10.07
N ALA A 378 -5.99 5.16 -10.63
CA ALA A 378 -5.49 3.79 -10.49
C ALA A 378 -4.22 3.59 -11.32
N VAL A 379 -3.19 3.01 -10.69
CA VAL A 379 -1.86 2.83 -11.30
C VAL A 379 -1.47 1.35 -11.36
N SER A 380 -1.31 0.83 -12.56
CA SER A 380 -0.73 -0.50 -12.82
C SER A 380 0.81 -0.46 -12.80
N ALA A 381 1.46 -1.62 -12.73
CA ALA A 381 2.91 -1.74 -12.67
C ALA A 381 3.50 -2.30 -13.96
N TYR A 382 4.50 -1.60 -14.49
CA TYR A 382 5.33 -2.10 -15.59
C TYR A 382 6.81 -2.16 -15.18
N GLY A 383 7.56 -2.97 -15.91
CA GLY A 383 9.00 -3.11 -15.78
C GLY A 383 9.71 -2.96 -17.13
N ARG A 384 11.04 -2.86 -17.09
CA ARG A 384 11.88 -2.81 -18.29
C ARG A 384 13.09 -3.71 -18.13
N LYS A 385 13.26 -4.65 -19.06
CA LYS A 385 14.42 -5.56 -19.09
C LYS A 385 15.73 -4.77 -19.14
N GLY A 386 16.71 -5.20 -18.35
CA GLY A 386 18.03 -4.58 -18.26
C GLY A 386 18.16 -3.47 -17.21
N THR A 387 17.15 -3.28 -16.35
CA THR A 387 17.19 -2.29 -15.25
C THR A 387 17.52 -2.89 -13.88
N TRP A 388 17.86 -4.17 -13.83
CA TRP A 388 18.31 -4.92 -12.65
C TRP A 388 19.53 -5.78 -13.00
N PRO A 389 20.34 -6.21 -12.01
CA PRO A 389 21.49 -7.07 -12.26
C PRO A 389 21.06 -8.46 -12.74
N SER A 390 21.96 -9.14 -13.46
CA SER A 390 21.71 -10.53 -13.90
C SER A 390 21.41 -11.43 -12.70
N LYS A 391 20.47 -12.37 -12.87
CA LYS A 391 20.00 -13.31 -11.85
C LYS A 391 19.25 -12.67 -10.67
N ALA A 392 18.76 -11.44 -10.84
CA ALA A 392 17.83 -10.85 -9.90
C ALA A 392 16.41 -11.40 -10.13
N ALA A 393 15.65 -11.63 -9.06
CA ALA A 393 14.34 -12.29 -9.10
C ALA A 393 13.29 -11.53 -9.92
N GLN A 394 13.56 -10.28 -10.32
CA GLN A 394 12.76 -9.49 -11.26
C GLN A 394 12.62 -10.16 -12.64
N ASP A 395 13.56 -11.02 -13.04
CA ASP A 395 13.44 -11.82 -14.27
C ASP A 395 12.16 -12.68 -14.28
N LEU A 396 11.67 -13.06 -13.09
CA LEU A 396 10.47 -13.87 -12.93
C LEU A 396 9.16 -13.09 -13.13
N GLU A 397 9.21 -11.75 -13.16
CA GLU A 397 8.03 -10.89 -13.36
C GLU A 397 7.83 -10.48 -14.82
N VAL A 398 8.76 -10.86 -15.69
CA VAL A 398 8.71 -10.58 -17.12
C VAL A 398 7.62 -11.44 -17.77
N ALA A 399 6.52 -10.80 -18.16
CA ALA A 399 5.39 -11.45 -18.82
C ALA A 399 4.82 -10.58 -19.93
N LYS A 400 4.06 -11.19 -20.85
CA LYS A 400 3.22 -10.43 -21.80
C LYS A 400 2.10 -9.68 -21.04
N PRO A 401 1.57 -8.56 -21.59
CA PRO A 401 1.95 -7.93 -22.85
C PRO A 401 3.26 -7.14 -22.77
N TYR A 402 3.93 -7.05 -23.91
CA TYR A 402 5.07 -6.15 -24.13
C TYR A 402 4.59 -4.85 -24.78
N GLY A 403 5.35 -3.78 -24.59
CA GLY A 403 5.05 -2.48 -25.19
C GLY A 403 5.56 -2.38 -26.63
N THR A 404 5.45 -1.20 -27.22
CA THR A 404 6.06 -0.86 -28.52
C THR A 404 7.57 -1.09 -28.49
N ASP A 405 8.22 -0.75 -27.38
CA ASP A 405 9.55 -1.25 -27.07
C ASP A 405 9.44 -2.59 -26.34
N MET A 406 9.94 -3.66 -26.96
CA MET A 406 9.91 -5.03 -26.46
C MET A 406 10.71 -5.26 -25.16
N LYS A 407 11.45 -4.25 -24.69
CA LYS A 407 12.05 -4.26 -23.35
C LYS A 407 11.04 -3.95 -22.25
N ASN A 408 9.99 -3.19 -22.56
CA ASN A 408 8.94 -2.83 -21.61
C ASN A 408 7.87 -3.93 -21.55
N PHE A 409 7.40 -4.24 -20.35
CA PHE A 409 6.36 -5.24 -20.10
C PHE A 409 5.50 -4.84 -18.90
N ILE A 410 4.22 -5.21 -18.90
CA ILE A 410 3.44 -5.12 -17.67
C ILE A 410 3.88 -6.25 -16.75
N ALA A 411 4.19 -5.94 -15.49
CA ALA A 411 4.65 -6.92 -14.51
C ALA A 411 3.62 -8.05 -14.33
N ALA A 412 4.06 -9.31 -14.26
CA ALA A 412 3.16 -10.47 -14.19
C ALA A 412 2.12 -10.37 -13.06
N PHE A 413 2.53 -9.85 -11.90
CA PHE A 413 1.66 -9.64 -10.74
C PHE A 413 0.62 -8.52 -10.92
N SER A 414 0.84 -7.53 -11.78
CA SER A 414 -0.01 -6.33 -11.82
C SER A 414 -1.46 -6.70 -12.15
N ASN A 415 -2.39 -6.21 -11.33
CA ASN A 415 -3.80 -6.17 -11.68
C ASN A 415 -4.04 -5.23 -12.86
N VAL A 416 -5.13 -5.50 -13.58
CA VAL A 416 -5.48 -4.88 -14.86
C VAL A 416 -7.00 -4.72 -14.94
N GLY A 417 -7.47 -3.79 -15.76
CA GLY A 417 -8.90 -3.51 -15.88
C GLY A 417 -9.17 -2.17 -16.56
N SER A 418 -10.43 -1.92 -16.90
CA SER A 418 -10.84 -0.62 -17.46
C SER A 418 -10.73 0.52 -16.45
N GLU A 419 -10.59 0.20 -15.17
CA GLU A 419 -10.38 1.15 -14.09
C GLU A 419 -8.94 1.71 -14.05
N VAL A 420 -7.97 1.05 -14.70
CA VAL A 420 -6.58 1.54 -14.80
C VAL A 420 -6.55 2.86 -15.57
N LYS A 421 -5.94 3.88 -14.97
CA LYS A 421 -5.81 5.22 -15.58
C LYS A 421 -4.39 5.57 -15.98
N LEU A 422 -3.40 5.06 -15.26
CA LEU A 422 -1.98 5.26 -15.52
C LEU A 422 -1.21 3.94 -15.32
N THR A 423 0.00 3.89 -15.83
CA THR A 423 0.99 2.84 -15.48
C THR A 423 2.28 3.48 -15.00
N GLY A 424 2.97 2.84 -14.06
CA GLY A 424 4.21 3.33 -13.49
C GLY A 424 5.27 2.25 -13.30
N PRO A 425 6.54 2.64 -13.11
CA PRO A 425 7.62 1.71 -12.83
C PRO A 425 7.36 0.99 -11.51
N GLY A 426 7.20 -0.33 -11.56
CA GLY A 426 6.86 -1.15 -10.40
C GLY A 426 7.67 -2.43 -10.27
N VAL A 427 8.73 -2.62 -11.07
CA VAL A 427 9.62 -3.78 -11.02
C VAL A 427 11.05 -3.31 -10.80
N GLY A 428 11.71 -3.85 -9.78
CA GLY A 428 13.10 -3.56 -9.45
C GLY A 428 13.32 -2.14 -8.93
N VAL A 429 12.37 -1.57 -8.18
CA VAL A 429 12.44 -0.17 -7.75
C VAL A 429 13.28 -0.04 -6.49
N VAL A 430 14.38 0.71 -6.57
CA VAL A 430 15.30 0.94 -5.45
C VAL A 430 14.87 2.18 -4.68
N SER A 431 14.57 2.05 -3.39
CA SER A 431 14.19 3.21 -2.59
C SER A 431 14.70 3.16 -1.16
N THR A 432 14.49 4.25 -0.43
CA THR A 432 14.80 4.39 0.98
C THR A 432 14.07 3.34 1.81
N TYR A 433 14.73 2.77 2.81
CA TYR A 433 14.17 1.73 3.66
C TYR A 433 14.68 1.95 5.08
N PRO A 434 14.03 1.43 6.13
CA PRO A 434 14.58 1.50 7.47
C PRO A 434 16.04 1.05 7.53
N ARG A 435 16.92 1.97 7.94
CA ARG A 435 18.37 1.79 8.07
C ARG A 435 19.12 1.52 6.74
N GLY A 436 18.57 1.91 5.59
CA GLY A 436 19.28 1.80 4.32
C GLY A 436 18.36 1.88 3.11
N TYR A 437 18.51 0.94 2.19
CA TYR A 437 17.80 0.91 0.91
C TYR A 437 17.30 -0.49 0.61
N ALA A 438 16.21 -0.61 -0.14
CA ALA A 438 15.66 -1.89 -0.55
C ALA A 438 15.15 -1.85 -1.99
N VAL A 439 15.15 -3.02 -2.63
CA VAL A 439 14.52 -3.25 -3.94
C VAL A 439 13.14 -3.83 -3.70
N MET A 440 12.10 -3.22 -4.28
CA MET A 440 10.74 -3.72 -4.16
C MET A 440 10.03 -3.78 -5.51
N ASP A 441 9.14 -4.76 -5.62
CA ASP A 441 8.24 -4.94 -6.76
C ASP A 441 6.79 -4.76 -6.29
N GLY A 442 5.98 -4.06 -7.06
CA GLY A 442 4.56 -3.89 -6.76
C GLY A 442 3.93 -2.69 -7.46
N THR A 443 2.61 -2.72 -7.58
CA THR A 443 1.82 -1.52 -7.91
C THR A 443 1.99 -0.44 -6.84
N SER A 444 2.35 -0.81 -5.60
CA SER A 444 2.77 0.12 -4.55
C SER A 444 4.01 0.96 -4.87
N MET A 445 4.86 0.54 -5.81
CA MET A 445 6.02 1.30 -6.26
C MET A 445 5.67 2.15 -7.49
N ALA A 446 4.74 1.67 -8.31
CA ALA A 446 4.23 2.39 -9.48
C ALA A 446 3.38 3.61 -9.09
N ALA A 447 2.48 3.48 -8.12
CA ALA A 447 1.62 4.56 -7.62
C ALA A 447 2.40 5.80 -7.11
N PRO A 448 3.43 5.67 -6.25
CA PRO A 448 4.23 6.81 -5.81
C PRO A 448 5.09 7.37 -6.93
N ALA A 449 5.51 6.55 -7.90
CA ALA A 449 6.20 7.07 -9.06
C ALA A 449 5.29 8.01 -9.88
N MET A 450 4.03 7.63 -10.10
CA MET A 450 3.06 8.49 -10.76
C MET A 450 2.64 9.69 -9.91
N THR A 451 2.56 9.54 -8.59
CA THR A 451 2.33 10.66 -7.67
C THR A 451 3.47 11.68 -7.76
N GLY A 452 4.73 11.23 -7.72
CA GLY A 452 5.90 12.11 -7.85
C GLY A 452 5.96 12.79 -9.22
N ALA A 453 5.70 12.06 -10.31
CA ALA A 453 5.67 12.64 -11.64
C ALA A 453 4.59 13.71 -11.79
N LEU A 454 3.39 13.46 -11.24
CA LEU A 454 2.30 14.45 -11.23
C LEU A 454 2.63 15.66 -10.35
N ALA A 455 3.24 15.46 -9.18
CA ALA A 455 3.70 16.54 -8.32
C ALA A 455 4.73 17.42 -9.04
N ARG A 456 5.68 16.81 -9.74
CA ARG A 456 6.67 17.53 -10.56
C ARG A 456 6.01 18.37 -11.65
N GLN A 457 5.03 17.83 -12.36
CA GLN A 457 4.28 18.58 -13.39
C GLN A 457 3.52 19.77 -12.78
N LEU A 458 2.88 19.58 -11.63
CA LEU A 458 2.18 20.66 -10.91
C LEU A 458 3.13 21.74 -10.39
N GLY A 459 4.34 21.37 -9.97
CA GLY A 459 5.38 22.33 -9.55
C GLY A 459 5.89 23.16 -10.73
N ARG A 460 6.01 22.59 -11.92
CA ARG A 460 6.46 23.28 -13.14
C ARG A 460 5.41 24.23 -13.73
N ASP A 461 4.13 23.85 -13.70
CA ASP A 461 3.01 24.72 -14.09
C ASP A 461 2.05 24.93 -12.92
N ALA A 462 2.47 25.81 -12.00
CA ALA A 462 1.74 26.12 -10.79
C ALA A 462 0.41 26.85 -11.02
N LYS A 463 -0.05 27.08 -12.27
CA LYS A 463 -1.33 27.78 -12.53
C LYS A 463 -2.51 27.09 -11.86
N ILE A 464 -2.57 25.76 -11.90
CA ILE A 464 -3.65 25.01 -11.24
C ILE A 464 -3.62 25.29 -9.73
N LEU A 465 -2.44 25.20 -9.09
CA LEU A 465 -2.35 25.36 -7.64
C LEU A 465 -2.46 26.81 -7.16
N SER A 466 -2.00 27.77 -7.95
CA SER A 466 -1.92 29.20 -7.60
C SER A 466 -3.15 30.02 -8.01
N LYS A 467 -3.88 29.62 -9.05
CA LYS A 467 -5.01 30.39 -9.59
C LYS A 467 -6.37 29.75 -9.36
N MET A 468 -6.43 28.44 -9.11
CA MET A 468 -7.70 27.76 -8.89
C MET A 468 -7.99 27.60 -7.39
N PRO A 469 -9.22 27.90 -6.94
CA PRO A 469 -9.64 27.61 -5.56
C PRO A 469 -9.57 26.10 -5.28
N ARG A 470 -9.53 25.73 -3.99
CA ARG A 470 -9.50 24.33 -3.56
C ARG A 470 -10.89 23.71 -3.62
N ASP A 471 -11.33 23.38 -4.82
CA ASP A 471 -12.65 22.80 -5.10
C ASP A 471 -12.59 21.66 -6.14
N GLN A 472 -13.75 21.10 -6.49
CA GLN A 472 -13.86 20.04 -7.50
C GLN A 472 -13.19 20.41 -8.83
N ALA A 473 -13.32 21.66 -9.30
CA ALA A 473 -12.77 22.09 -10.58
C ALA A 473 -11.23 22.03 -10.58
N ARG A 474 -10.58 22.38 -9.47
CA ARG A 474 -9.12 22.19 -9.33
C ARG A 474 -8.75 20.72 -9.42
N SER A 475 -9.45 19.84 -8.72
CA SER A 475 -9.16 18.40 -8.75
C SER A 475 -9.38 17.81 -10.16
N ASP A 476 -10.38 18.28 -10.92
CA ASP A 476 -10.64 17.90 -12.31
C ASP A 476 -9.52 18.37 -13.23
N ALA A 477 -9.02 19.59 -13.04
CA ALA A 477 -7.87 20.10 -13.79
C ALA A 477 -6.60 19.26 -13.54
N ILE A 478 -6.34 18.85 -12.29
CA ILE A 478 -5.20 17.97 -11.97
C ILE A 478 -5.33 16.60 -12.64
N VAL A 479 -6.52 15.98 -12.61
CA VAL A 479 -6.74 14.69 -13.29
C VAL A 479 -6.60 14.83 -14.80
N LYS A 480 -7.14 15.90 -15.38
CA LYS A 480 -7.00 16.20 -16.81
C LYS A 480 -5.53 16.37 -17.19
N LEU A 481 -4.75 17.10 -16.38
CA LEU A 481 -3.31 17.26 -16.55
C LEU A 481 -2.62 15.89 -16.63
N ALA A 482 -2.87 15.03 -15.65
CA ALA A 482 -2.27 13.69 -15.59
C ALA A 482 -2.62 12.86 -16.84
N LEU A 483 -3.91 12.78 -17.20
CA LEU A 483 -4.33 11.94 -18.32
C LEU A 483 -3.89 12.48 -19.69
N GLN A 484 -3.73 13.81 -19.83
CA GLN A 484 -3.29 14.42 -21.09
C GLN A 484 -1.77 14.42 -21.27
N GLN A 485 -1.00 14.42 -20.17
CA GLN A 485 0.47 14.37 -20.23
C GLN A 485 1.03 12.94 -20.19
N ALA A 486 0.19 11.94 -19.98
CA ALA A 486 0.62 10.54 -20.01
C ALA A 486 0.99 10.11 -21.43
N THR A 487 2.07 9.32 -21.53
CA THR A 487 2.58 8.76 -22.78
C THR A 487 2.32 7.25 -22.83
N LYS A 488 1.68 6.77 -23.88
CA LYS A 488 1.42 5.34 -24.09
C LYS A 488 2.72 4.58 -24.36
N LEU A 489 2.86 3.43 -23.72
CA LEU A 489 3.96 2.49 -23.95
C LEU A 489 3.55 1.35 -24.88
N GLY A 490 2.27 1.25 -25.26
CA GLY A 490 1.77 0.31 -26.26
C GLY A 490 1.25 -1.00 -25.67
N PHE A 491 0.88 -1.01 -24.39
CA PHE A 491 0.34 -2.19 -23.72
C PHE A 491 -1.17 -2.38 -23.94
N GLY A 492 -1.88 -1.30 -24.29
CA GLY A 492 -3.33 -1.30 -24.44
C GLY A 492 -4.05 -0.73 -23.20
N ALA A 493 -5.25 -0.20 -23.43
CA ALA A 493 -5.93 0.67 -22.45
C ALA A 493 -6.22 0.00 -21.10
N THR A 494 -6.53 -1.30 -21.07
CA THR A 494 -6.80 -2.04 -19.82
C THR A 494 -5.55 -2.32 -18.98
N PHE A 495 -4.36 -2.13 -19.58
CA PHE A 495 -3.08 -2.35 -18.93
C PHE A 495 -2.43 -1.05 -18.50
N GLU A 496 -2.53 0.02 -19.30
CA GLU A 496 -1.81 1.26 -19.07
C GLU A 496 -2.68 2.51 -18.93
N GLY A 497 -3.98 2.41 -19.20
CA GLY A 497 -4.87 3.56 -19.24
C GLY A 497 -4.40 4.61 -20.25
N ALA A 498 -4.11 5.81 -19.77
CA ALA A 498 -3.54 6.89 -20.56
C ALA A 498 -2.02 6.73 -20.81
N GLY A 499 -1.34 5.88 -20.03
CA GLY A 499 0.09 5.62 -20.14
C GLY A 499 0.87 6.04 -18.88
N VAL A 500 2.16 6.35 -19.07
CA VAL A 500 3.09 6.75 -18.00
C VAL A 500 3.32 8.26 -18.02
N LEU A 501 3.39 8.89 -16.86
CA LEU A 501 3.83 10.28 -16.71
C LEU A 501 5.36 10.35 -16.72
N LEU A 502 5.95 11.13 -17.63
CA LEU A 502 7.40 11.21 -17.82
C LEU A 502 8.06 12.46 -17.23
#